data_AF-A0A5C9CRT0-F1
#
_entry.id   AF-A0A5C9CRT0-F1
#
_cell.length_a   1.000
_cell.length_b   1.000
_cell.length_c   1.000
_cell.angle_alpha   90.00
_cell.angle_beta   90.00
_cell.angle_gamma   90.00
#
_symmetry.space_group_name_H-M   'P 1'
#
loop_
_entity.id
_entity.type
_entity.pdbx_description
1 polymer ?
#
loop_
_entity_poly.entity_id
_entity_poly.type
_entity_poly.pdbx_seq_one_letter_code
_entity_poly.pdbx_strand_id
1 'polypeptide(L)'
;MAEKSTSFHTVCRLLLRELRQERGVQQAQISQLLGRASTSSWSKVETGETPLTLDHLLTACTACQVWPSDLFLTAQNYMSLLTQSGWYAAAHGTALSKDDDQLGLAAEAYYAFIASKAQTPSWGRFQVLQTPWPYSGVCVPLDVFRWALDPNWREQQISFAPKPSRNEP
;
A
#
# COMPACT_ATOMS: atom_id res chain seq x y z
N MET A 1 -4.93 23.33 -6.60
CA MET A 1 -4.01 22.24 -6.21
C MET A 1 -4.81 21.33 -5.30
N ALA A 2 -4.96 20.05 -5.65
CA ALA A 2 -5.64 19.11 -4.76
C ALA A 2 -4.82 19.00 -3.45
N GLU A 3 -5.49 19.06 -2.32
CA GLU A 3 -4.87 18.90 -1.01
C GLU A 3 -4.29 17.48 -0.91
N LYS A 4 -3.05 17.34 -0.43
CA LYS A 4 -2.40 16.04 -0.25
C LYS A 4 -3.01 15.35 0.97
N SER A 5 -4.13 14.66 0.78
CA SER A 5 -4.88 14.02 1.85
C SER A 5 -4.88 12.50 1.76
N THR A 6 -4.99 11.85 2.92
CA THR A 6 -5.12 10.40 3.09
C THR A 6 -5.76 10.10 4.44
N SER A 7 -6.13 8.84 4.67
CA SER A 7 -6.63 8.33 5.94
C SER A 7 -5.75 7.23 6.53
N PHE A 8 -5.87 7.02 7.84
CA PHE A 8 -5.28 5.85 8.51
C PHE A 8 -5.72 4.53 7.87
N HIS A 9 -6.98 4.48 7.43
CA HIS A 9 -7.56 3.34 6.73
C HIS A 9 -6.80 2.99 5.45
N THR A 10 -6.49 4.01 4.64
CA THR A 10 -5.67 3.89 3.44
C THR A 10 -4.27 3.35 3.76
N VAL A 11 -3.63 3.87 4.81
CA VAL A 11 -2.31 3.38 5.21
C VAL A 11 -2.36 1.91 5.62
N CYS A 12 -3.34 1.51 6.44
CA CYS A 12 -3.50 0.12 6.87
C CYS A 12 -3.74 -0.84 5.70
N ARG A 13 -4.63 -0.50 4.75
CA ARG A 13 -4.88 -1.40 3.60
C ARG A 13 -3.63 -1.58 2.74
N LEU A 14 -2.82 -0.53 2.55
CA LEU A 14 -1.60 -0.60 1.75
C LEU A 14 -0.57 -1.47 2.45
N LEU A 15 -0.38 -1.28 3.77
CA LEU A 15 0.51 -2.14 4.55
C LEU A 15 0.08 -3.60 4.56
N LEU A 16 -1.22 -3.88 4.69
CA LEU A 16 -1.73 -5.25 4.63
C LEU A 16 -1.49 -5.89 3.26
N ARG A 17 -1.67 -5.12 2.17
CA ARG A 17 -1.37 -5.59 0.82
C ARG A 17 0.11 -5.94 0.67
N GLU A 18 0.99 -5.01 1.03
CA GLU A 18 2.45 -5.20 0.96
C GLU A 18 2.90 -6.37 1.85
N LEU A 19 2.36 -6.48 3.06
CA LEU A 19 2.67 -7.56 4.00
C LEU A 19 2.21 -8.92 3.47
N ARG A 20 0.98 -9.01 2.98
CA ARG A 20 0.45 -10.24 2.37
C ARG A 20 1.37 -10.70 1.25
N GLN A 21 1.71 -9.75 0.39
CA GLN A 21 2.62 -9.92 -0.72
C GLN A 21 3.99 -10.44 -0.20
N GLU A 22 4.60 -9.80 0.81
CA GLU A 22 5.90 -10.19 1.38
C GLU A 22 5.88 -11.62 1.92
N ARG A 23 4.77 -12.00 2.56
CA ARG A 23 4.58 -13.33 3.18
C ARG A 23 4.13 -14.40 2.18
N GLY A 24 3.98 -14.07 0.90
CA GLY A 24 3.50 -15.01 -0.12
C GLY A 24 2.06 -15.49 0.12
N VAL A 25 1.28 -14.76 0.91
CA VAL A 25 -0.10 -15.10 1.22
C VAL A 25 -0.98 -14.75 0.02
N GLN A 26 -1.83 -15.69 -0.40
CA GLN A 26 -2.72 -15.48 -1.53
C GLN A 26 -4.01 -14.79 -1.06
N GLN A 27 -4.59 -13.92 -1.90
CA GLN A 27 -5.88 -13.27 -1.60
C GLN A 27 -7.00 -14.31 -1.32
N ALA A 28 -6.91 -15.48 -1.96
CA ALA A 28 -7.82 -16.60 -1.74
C ALA A 28 -7.78 -17.14 -0.30
N GLN A 29 -6.59 -17.23 0.30
CA GLN A 29 -6.42 -17.73 1.66
C GLN A 29 -7.12 -16.80 2.67
N ILE A 30 -6.96 -15.48 2.53
CA ILE A 30 -7.64 -14.51 3.41
C ILE A 30 -9.15 -14.57 3.19
N SER A 31 -9.61 -14.68 1.95
CA SER A 31 -11.04 -14.79 1.64
C SER A 31 -11.67 -16.03 2.28
N GLN A 32 -10.97 -17.17 2.25
CA GLN A 32 -11.39 -18.41 2.91
C GLN A 32 -11.49 -18.24 4.44
N LEU A 33 -10.50 -17.60 5.06
CA LEU A 33 -10.51 -17.34 6.51
C LEU A 33 -11.66 -16.41 6.94
N LEU A 34 -12.08 -15.48 6.07
CA LEU A 34 -13.25 -14.63 6.28
C LEU A 34 -14.60 -15.35 6.04
N GLY A 35 -14.58 -16.65 5.73
CA GLY A 35 -15.78 -17.41 5.37
C GLY A 35 -16.43 -16.94 4.06
N ARG A 36 -15.68 -16.23 3.20
CA ARG A 36 -16.15 -15.74 1.90
C ARG A 36 -15.67 -16.67 0.79
N ALA A 37 -16.60 -17.19 0.00
CA ALA A 37 -16.30 -18.15 -1.06
C ALA A 37 -15.52 -17.58 -2.27
N SER A 38 -15.36 -16.25 -2.38
CA SER A 38 -14.74 -15.62 -3.55
C SER A 38 -13.51 -14.77 -3.20
N THR A 39 -12.45 -14.94 -3.99
CA THR A 39 -11.21 -14.15 -3.96
C THR A 39 -11.44 -12.65 -4.20
N SER A 40 -12.53 -12.33 -4.89
CA SER A 40 -12.92 -10.95 -5.24
C SER A 40 -13.17 -10.08 -4.00
N SER A 41 -13.54 -10.69 -2.87
CA SER A 41 -13.83 -9.95 -1.63
C SER A 41 -12.59 -9.25 -1.09
N TRP A 42 -11.44 -9.95 -1.03
CA TRP A 42 -10.21 -9.38 -0.49
C TRP A 42 -9.56 -8.37 -1.44
N SER A 43 -9.58 -8.66 -2.75
CA SER A 43 -9.05 -7.72 -3.75
C SER A 43 -9.71 -6.34 -3.65
N LYS A 44 -11.03 -6.29 -3.43
CA LYS A 44 -11.78 -5.04 -3.22
C LYS A 44 -11.39 -4.28 -1.96
N VAL A 45 -10.99 -4.99 -0.91
CA VAL A 45 -10.46 -4.35 0.31
C VAL A 45 -9.09 -3.74 0.02
N GLU A 46 -8.22 -4.44 -0.71
CA GLU A 46 -6.90 -3.95 -1.10
C GLU A 46 -6.94 -2.75 -2.06
N THR A 47 -7.96 -2.66 -2.94
CA THR A 47 -8.19 -1.51 -3.82
C THR A 47 -8.96 -0.38 -3.14
N GLY A 48 -9.62 -0.64 -2.02
CA GLY A 48 -10.49 0.32 -1.34
C GLY A 48 -11.90 0.45 -1.86
N GLU A 49 -12.32 -0.41 -2.79
CA GLU A 49 -13.73 -0.51 -3.18
C GLU A 49 -14.61 -0.93 -1.99
N THR A 50 -14.06 -1.75 -1.09
CA THR A 50 -14.71 -2.16 0.15
C THR A 50 -13.97 -1.57 1.35
N PRO A 51 -14.68 -0.97 2.32
CA PRO A 51 -14.05 -0.54 3.56
C PRO A 51 -13.36 -1.70 4.32
N LEU A 52 -12.09 -1.49 4.68
CA LEU A 52 -11.37 -2.28 5.68
C LEU A 52 -12.12 -2.19 7.03
N THR A 53 -12.57 -3.34 7.54
CA THR A 53 -13.20 -3.48 8.85
C THR A 53 -12.20 -4.07 9.83
N LEU A 54 -12.54 -4.10 11.12
CA LEU A 54 -11.70 -4.76 12.12
C LEU A 54 -11.53 -6.26 11.82
N ASP A 55 -12.60 -6.93 11.38
CA ASP A 55 -12.56 -8.36 11.02
C ASP A 55 -11.58 -8.61 9.86
N HIS A 56 -11.65 -7.80 8.79
CA HIS A 56 -10.70 -7.83 7.69
C HIS A 56 -9.25 -7.70 8.18
N LEU A 57 -8.99 -6.75 9.08
CA LEU A 57 -7.66 -6.49 9.61
C LEU A 57 -7.13 -7.66 10.45
N LEU A 58 -7.93 -8.16 11.41
CA LEU A 58 -7.53 -9.26 12.28
C LEU A 58 -7.28 -10.56 11.51
N THR A 59 -8.14 -10.86 10.53
CA THR A 59 -7.97 -12.04 9.68
C THR A 59 -6.73 -11.94 8.80
N ALA A 60 -6.46 -10.78 8.20
CA ALA A 60 -5.27 -10.59 7.39
C ALA A 60 -3.98 -10.64 8.21
N CYS A 61 -3.97 -10.04 9.41
CA CYS A 61 -2.85 -10.18 10.35
C CYS A 61 -2.60 -11.64 10.72
N THR A 62 -3.66 -12.39 11.00
CA THR A 62 -3.57 -13.83 11.31
C THR A 62 -3.00 -14.63 10.13
N ALA A 63 -3.50 -14.38 8.92
CA ALA A 63 -3.01 -15.03 7.70
C ALA A 63 -1.52 -14.73 7.45
N CYS A 64 -1.08 -13.51 7.76
CA CYS A 64 0.31 -13.08 7.62
C CYS A 64 1.19 -13.44 8.83
N GLN A 65 0.63 -14.08 9.86
CA GLN A 65 1.31 -14.43 11.11
C GLN A 65 1.97 -13.22 11.82
N VAL A 66 1.24 -12.11 11.90
CA VAL A 66 1.69 -10.88 12.59
C VAL A 66 0.67 -10.44 13.63
N TRP A 67 1.14 -9.72 14.64
CA TRP A 67 0.24 -9.07 15.59
C TRP A 67 -0.31 -7.77 15.02
N PRO A 68 -1.62 -7.47 15.20
CA PRO A 68 -2.20 -6.19 14.80
C PRO A 68 -1.49 -4.98 15.42
N SER A 69 -0.90 -5.13 16.61
CA SER A 69 -0.10 -4.08 17.26
C SER A 69 1.08 -3.63 16.40
N ASP A 70 1.77 -4.58 15.77
CA ASP A 70 2.94 -4.29 14.94
C ASP A 70 2.52 -3.55 13.67
N LEU A 71 1.42 -4.01 13.04
CA LEU A 71 0.82 -3.31 11.89
C LEU A 71 0.43 -1.87 12.24
N PHE A 72 -0.23 -1.66 13.39
CA PHE A 72 -0.67 -0.32 13.80
C PHE A 72 0.49 0.60 14.15
N LEU A 73 1.55 0.07 14.77
CA LEU A 73 2.78 0.83 15.00
C LEU A 73 3.41 1.28 13.68
N THR A 74 3.54 0.36 12.72
CA THR A 74 4.02 0.68 11.37
C THR A 74 3.12 1.71 10.68
N ALA A 75 1.79 1.56 10.78
CA ALA A 75 0.84 2.52 10.20
C ALA A 75 0.97 3.91 10.82
N GLN A 76 1.10 4.01 12.14
CA GLN A 76 1.32 5.28 12.84
C GLN A 76 2.63 5.94 12.42
N ASN A 77 3.68 5.14 12.23
CA ASN A 77 4.95 5.61 11.68
C ASN A 77 4.72 6.21 10.28
N TYR A 78 4.03 5.52 9.37
CA TYR A 78 3.70 6.07 8.04
C TYR A 78 2.86 7.36 8.11
N MET A 79 1.87 7.43 9.00
CA MET A 79 1.10 8.67 9.21
C MET A 79 2.01 9.83 9.64
N SER A 80 2.99 9.56 10.50
CA SER A 80 3.97 10.55 10.92
C SER A 80 4.84 11.00 9.74
N LEU A 81 5.29 10.07 8.89
CA LEU A 81 6.05 10.38 7.67
C LEU A 81 5.27 11.29 6.72
N LEU A 82 4.02 10.93 6.45
CA LEU A 82 3.11 11.66 5.56
C LEU A 82 2.89 13.07 6.10
N THR A 83 2.59 13.20 7.39
CA THR A 83 2.39 14.50 8.05
C THR A 83 3.66 15.36 8.00
N GLN A 84 4.83 14.79 8.28
CA GLN A 84 6.12 15.49 8.14
C GLN A 84 6.41 15.92 6.70
N SER A 85 5.85 15.21 5.72
CA SER A 85 5.97 15.51 4.29
C SER A 85 4.86 16.45 3.77
N GLY A 86 4.10 17.08 4.67
CA GLY A 86 3.05 18.06 4.34
C GLY A 86 1.74 17.46 3.87
N TRP A 87 1.47 16.18 4.16
CA TRP A 87 0.16 15.57 3.90
C TRP A 87 -0.79 15.78 5.07
N TYR A 88 -2.07 15.99 4.77
CA TYR A 88 -3.14 15.85 5.73
C TYR A 88 -3.48 14.36 5.90
N ALA A 89 -3.22 13.82 7.08
CA ALA A 89 -3.43 12.41 7.37
C ALA A 89 -4.57 12.25 8.39
N ALA A 90 -5.78 11.99 7.91
CA ALA A 90 -6.96 11.82 8.74
C ALA A 90 -6.83 10.58 9.64
N ALA A 91 -6.84 10.80 10.95
CA ALA A 91 -6.75 9.75 11.96
C ALA A 91 -8.12 9.16 12.37
N HIS A 92 -9.23 9.70 11.87
CA HIS A 92 -10.57 9.23 12.19
C HIS A 92 -10.95 7.97 11.39
N GLY A 93 -11.81 7.13 11.97
CA GLY A 93 -12.10 5.78 11.46
C GLY A 93 -12.88 5.68 10.14
N THR A 94 -13.29 6.81 9.55
CA THR A 94 -13.95 6.83 8.24
C THR A 94 -12.93 6.94 7.12
N ALA A 95 -13.07 6.06 6.12
CA ALA A 95 -12.33 6.17 4.87
C ALA A 95 -12.70 7.48 4.18
N LEU A 96 -11.70 8.14 3.57
CA LEU A 96 -11.94 9.27 2.69
C LEU A 96 -12.63 8.79 1.41
N SER A 97 -13.31 9.70 0.71
CA SER A 97 -13.80 9.42 -0.63
C SER A 97 -12.61 9.15 -1.56
N LYS A 98 -12.85 8.44 -2.68
CA LYS A 98 -11.79 8.09 -3.62
C LYS A 98 -11.07 9.34 -4.20
N ASP A 99 -11.81 10.43 -4.39
CA ASP A 99 -11.26 11.67 -4.94
C ASP A 99 -10.48 12.48 -3.90
N ASP A 100 -10.82 12.32 -2.61
CA ASP A 100 -10.13 12.97 -1.49
C ASP A 100 -8.91 12.17 -1.00
N ASP A 101 -8.81 10.88 -1.34
CA ASP A 101 -7.69 10.02 -0.95
C ASP A 101 -6.57 10.01 -1.99
N GLN A 102 -5.74 11.05 -1.98
CA GLN A 102 -4.62 11.20 -2.91
C GLN A 102 -3.56 10.10 -2.78
N LEU A 103 -3.40 9.52 -1.58
CA LEU A 103 -2.48 8.39 -1.39
C LEU A 103 -3.06 7.13 -2.04
N GLY A 104 -4.36 6.91 -1.93
CA GLY A 104 -5.07 5.85 -2.64
C GLY A 104 -4.90 5.93 -4.15
N LEU A 105 -5.14 7.10 -4.74
CA LEU A 105 -4.95 7.33 -6.18
C LEU A 105 -3.50 7.10 -6.62
N ALA A 106 -2.53 7.58 -5.82
CA ALA A 106 -1.11 7.36 -6.09
C ALA A 106 -0.73 5.87 -6.03
N ALA A 107 -1.29 5.14 -5.06
CA ALA A 107 -1.07 3.71 -4.92
C ALA A 107 -1.69 2.89 -6.08
N GLU A 108 -2.89 3.24 -6.53
CA GLU A 108 -3.51 2.63 -7.73
C GLU A 108 -2.60 2.79 -8.95
N ALA A 109 -2.09 4.00 -9.18
CA ALA A 109 -1.16 4.28 -10.28
C ALA A 109 0.15 3.48 -10.15
N TYR A 110 0.71 3.37 -8.93
CA TYR A 110 1.89 2.55 -8.66
C TYR A 110 1.67 1.08 -9.00
N TYR A 111 0.58 0.48 -8.52
CA TYR A 111 0.31 -0.93 -8.76
C TYR A 111 -0.01 -1.23 -10.23
N ALA A 112 -0.69 -0.32 -10.94
CA ALA A 112 -0.89 -0.42 -12.38
C ALA A 112 0.45 -0.38 -13.13
N PHE A 113 1.35 0.51 -12.72
CA PHE A 113 2.70 0.61 -13.28
C PHE A 113 3.51 -0.68 -13.07
N ILE A 114 3.56 -1.21 -11.84
CA ILE A 114 4.27 -2.47 -11.56
C ILE A 114 3.67 -3.64 -12.34
N ALA A 115 2.33 -3.73 -12.41
CA ALA A 115 1.67 -4.79 -13.18
C ALA A 115 2.01 -4.76 -14.69
N SER A 116 2.29 -3.57 -15.23
CA SER A 116 2.70 -3.41 -16.63
C SER A 116 4.17 -3.80 -16.89
N LYS A 117 5.02 -3.81 -15.84
CA LYS A 117 6.40 -4.27 -15.96
C LYS A 117 6.41 -5.80 -15.85
N ALA A 118 6.94 -6.48 -16.88
CA ALA A 118 7.29 -7.90 -16.82
C ALA A 118 8.51 -8.19 -15.92
N GLN A 119 8.76 -7.35 -14.91
CA GLN A 119 9.83 -7.51 -13.93
C GLN A 119 9.22 -7.89 -12.60
N THR A 120 9.89 -8.82 -11.92
CA THR A 120 9.57 -9.21 -10.54
C THR A 120 9.52 -7.97 -9.65
N PRO A 121 8.51 -7.84 -8.77
CA PRO A 121 8.50 -6.79 -7.76
C PRO A 121 9.82 -6.83 -6.98
N SER A 122 10.56 -5.73 -6.98
CA SER A 122 11.68 -5.56 -6.08
C SER A 122 11.10 -5.31 -4.70
N TRP A 123 10.85 -6.38 -3.95
CA TRP A 123 10.59 -6.26 -2.51
C TRP A 123 11.71 -5.43 -1.91
N GLY A 124 11.35 -4.37 -1.19
CA GLY A 124 12.33 -3.46 -0.61
C GLY A 124 13.38 -4.22 0.19
N ARG A 125 14.56 -3.62 0.38
CA ARG A 125 15.63 -4.21 1.20
C ARG A 125 15.20 -4.52 2.66
N PHE A 126 14.08 -3.97 3.11
CA PHE A 126 13.58 -4.06 4.48
C PHE A 126 12.17 -4.65 4.51
N GLN A 127 11.88 -5.36 5.59
CA GLN A 127 10.55 -5.92 5.82
C GLN A 127 9.52 -4.82 6.02
N VAL A 128 8.28 -5.06 5.60
CA VAL A 128 7.16 -4.11 5.66
C VAL A 128 7.04 -3.48 7.04
N LEU A 129 7.04 -4.30 8.10
CA LEU A 129 6.85 -3.82 9.48
C LEU A 129 8.06 -3.07 10.07
N GLN A 130 9.23 -3.11 9.41
CA GLN A 130 10.42 -2.35 9.81
C GLN A 130 10.49 -0.97 9.17
N THR A 131 9.63 -0.68 8.18
CA THR A 131 9.58 0.62 7.50
C THR A 131 8.62 1.59 8.21
N PRO A 132 8.67 2.91 7.95
CA PRO A 132 9.67 3.65 7.17
C PRO A 132 11.04 3.84 7.83
N TRP A 133 11.23 3.51 9.11
CA TRP A 133 12.49 3.75 9.82
C TRP A 133 13.13 2.42 10.26
N PRO A 134 13.77 1.68 9.34
CA PRO A 134 14.37 0.38 9.68
C PRO A 134 15.53 0.52 10.68
N TYR A 135 16.20 1.67 10.69
CA TYR A 135 17.22 2.04 11.65
C TYR A 135 17.13 3.53 11.97
N SER A 136 17.59 3.93 13.15
CA SER A 136 17.65 5.33 13.57
C SER A 136 18.35 6.20 12.52
N GLY A 137 17.65 7.24 12.04
CA GLY A 137 18.19 8.23 11.12
C GLY A 137 18.11 7.89 9.62
N VAL A 138 17.66 6.68 9.24
CA VAL A 138 17.45 6.32 7.83
C VAL A 138 15.96 6.14 7.57
N CYS A 139 15.41 6.93 6.65
CA CYS A 139 14.02 6.79 6.19
C CYS A 139 13.99 6.03 4.85
N VAL A 140 13.38 4.84 4.86
CA VAL A 140 13.20 3.97 3.70
C VAL A 140 11.72 3.54 3.64
N PRO A 141 10.84 4.39 3.10
CA PRO A 141 9.45 4.02 2.89
C PRO A 141 9.34 2.92 1.83
N LEU A 142 8.30 2.10 1.93
CA LEU A 142 7.91 1.15 0.89
C LEU A 142 7.63 1.90 -0.42
N ASP A 143 7.89 1.24 -1.54
CA ASP A 143 7.83 1.84 -2.87
C ASP A 143 6.46 2.44 -3.20
N VAL A 144 5.36 1.85 -2.73
CA VAL A 144 4.00 2.40 -2.90
C VAL A 144 3.83 3.76 -2.20
N PHE A 145 4.42 3.95 -1.02
CA PHE A 145 4.41 5.24 -0.31
C PHE A 145 5.44 6.20 -0.89
N ARG A 146 6.63 5.68 -1.26
CA ARG A 146 7.67 6.47 -1.93
C ARG A 146 7.17 7.04 -3.25
N TRP A 147 6.38 6.27 -3.99
CA TRP A 147 5.72 6.72 -5.22
C TRP A 147 4.94 8.00 -4.96
N ALA A 148 4.17 8.08 -3.88
CA ALA A 148 3.42 9.27 -3.49
C ALA A 148 4.30 10.42 -2.95
N LEU A 149 5.35 10.10 -2.19
CA LEU A 149 6.19 11.06 -1.47
C LEU A 149 7.30 11.70 -2.32
N ASP A 150 7.84 10.99 -3.31
CA ASP A 150 9.02 11.38 -4.09
C ASP A 150 8.70 11.41 -5.60
N PRO A 151 8.22 12.56 -6.13
CA PRO A 151 7.92 12.72 -7.55
C PRO A 151 9.14 12.50 -8.46
N ASN A 152 10.33 12.91 -8.01
CA ASN A 152 11.56 12.75 -8.80
C ASN A 152 11.90 11.27 -8.99
N TRP A 153 11.81 10.47 -7.92
CA TRP A 153 12.00 9.03 -8.03
C TRP A 153 10.92 8.38 -8.89
N ARG A 154 9.66 8.80 -8.74
CA ARG A 154 8.55 8.32 -9.59
C ARG A 154 8.84 8.55 -11.07
N GLU A 155 9.23 9.77 -11.44
CA GLU A 155 9.57 10.14 -12.83
C GLU A 155 10.75 9.32 -13.36
N GLN A 156 11.78 9.10 -12.53
CA GLN A 156 12.89 8.21 -12.87
C GLN A 156 12.38 6.80 -13.18
N GLN A 157 11.55 6.20 -12.31
CA GLN A 157 11.00 4.85 -12.53
C GLN A 157 10.24 4.73 -13.85
N ILE A 158 9.45 5.75 -14.18
CA ILE A 158 8.68 5.82 -15.44
C ILE A 158 9.63 5.97 -16.64
N SER A 159 10.67 6.82 -16.54
CA SER A 159 11.64 7.02 -17.63
C SER A 159 12.46 5.77 -17.96
N PHE A 160 12.76 4.94 -16.95
CA PHE A 160 13.46 3.67 -17.12
C PHE A 160 12.55 2.52 -17.56
N ALA A 161 11.23 2.74 -17.71
CA ALA A 161 10.35 1.70 -18.25
C ALA A 161 10.69 1.48 -19.74
N PRO A 162 10.88 0.22 -20.20
CA PRO A 162 11.11 -0.06 -21.61
C PRO A 162 9.93 0.47 -22.42
N LYS A 163 10.21 1.31 -23.43
CA LYS A 163 9.17 1.74 -24.38
C LYS A 163 8.61 0.49 -25.06
N PRO A 164 7.28 0.36 -25.21
CA PRO A 164 6.72 -0.73 -26.00
C PRO A 164 7.34 -0.67 -27.40
N SER A 165 7.89 -1.80 -27.86
CA SER A 165 8.39 -1.91 -29.23
C SER A 165 7.25 -1.51 -30.15
N ARG A 166 7.43 -0.41 -30.90
CA ARG A 166 6.55 -0.08 -32.02
C ARG A 166 6.58 -1.29 -32.95
N ASN A 167 5.51 -2.08 -32.95
CA ASN A 167 5.16 -2.85 -34.13
C ASN A 167 4.73 -1.81 -35.16
N GLU A 168 5.68 -1.38 -35.99
CA GLU A 168 5.35 -0.69 -37.23
C GLU A 168 4.65 -1.70 -38.16
N PRO A 169 3.58 -1.28 -38.86
CA PRO A 169 2.81 -2.13 -39.76
C PRO A 169 3.59 -2.58 -40.99
#